data_AF-A0A919HGK4-F1
#
_entry.id   AF-A0A919HGK4-F1
#
_cell.length_a   1.000
_cell.length_b   1.000
_cell.length_c   1.000
_cell.angle_alpha   90.00
_cell.angle_beta   90.00
_cell.angle_gamma   90.00
#
_symmetry.space_group_name_H-M   'P 1'
#
loop_
_entity.id
_entity.type
_entity.pdbx_description
1 polymer ?
#
loop_
_entity_poly.entity_id
_entity_poly.type
_entity_poly.pdbx_seq_one_letter_code
_entity_poly.pdbx_strand_id
1 'polypeptide(L)'
;MANSRSAKPNSRTAPSKTIHKIKITLRESRPPIWRRLEVPSGITLRDLHHIIQAAFGWEDYHMWAFETGRDRYGVVDCDLGIRSAASKRLDHVAPHTGDRLRYTYDFGDDWEHDLLIEDVTAPEAGTAYPRCLTGRRACPPEDCGGIWGYDYLIEVLADPHHEEHEDRLEWLGLGSADQFDPAAFDAAQVNSALSALTNVPVKS
;
A
#
# COMPACT_ATOMS: atom_id res chain seq x y z
N MET A 1 37.47 -8.37 -45.62
CA MET A 1 36.12 -8.77 -45.15
C MET A 1 36.06 -8.55 -43.65
N ALA A 2 35.52 -7.41 -43.21
CA ALA A 2 35.38 -7.06 -41.79
C ALA A 2 33.91 -7.16 -41.41
N ASN A 3 33.57 -8.08 -40.52
CA ASN A 3 32.20 -8.26 -40.02
C ASN A 3 32.08 -7.51 -38.69
N SER A 4 31.68 -6.24 -38.73
CA SER A 4 31.37 -5.44 -37.54
C SER A 4 29.94 -5.76 -37.10
N ARG A 5 29.79 -6.50 -35.99
CA ARG A 5 28.50 -6.65 -35.31
C ARG A 5 28.25 -5.40 -34.48
N SER A 6 27.38 -4.52 -34.97
CA SER A 6 26.81 -3.43 -34.17
C SER A 6 25.93 -4.04 -33.06
N ALA A 7 26.38 -3.92 -31.82
CA ALA A 7 25.56 -4.18 -30.64
C ALA A 7 24.41 -3.17 -30.61
N LYS A 8 23.17 -3.66 -30.50
CA LYS A 8 21.98 -2.81 -30.28
C LYS A 8 22.12 -2.12 -28.91
N PRO A 9 21.88 -0.80 -28.81
CA PRO A 9 21.94 -0.12 -27.53
C PRO A 9 20.81 -0.61 -26.63
N ASN A 10 21.18 -1.06 -25.43
CA ASN A 10 20.25 -1.37 -24.35
C ASN A 10 19.50 -0.08 -23.98
N SER A 11 18.21 0.02 -24.31
CA SER A 11 17.40 1.18 -23.94
C SER A 11 17.16 1.17 -22.44
N ARG A 12 18.02 1.85 -21.67
CA ARG A 12 17.63 2.32 -20.34
C ARG A 12 16.52 3.35 -20.55
N THR A 13 15.28 2.95 -20.34
CA THR A 13 14.14 3.87 -20.27
C THR A 13 14.45 4.92 -19.22
N ALA A 14 14.37 6.20 -19.61
CA ALA A 14 14.49 7.31 -18.68
C ALA A 14 13.43 7.18 -17.58
N PRO A 15 13.71 7.60 -16.33
CA PRO A 15 12.70 7.60 -15.28
C PRO A 15 11.48 8.41 -15.74
N SER A 16 10.29 7.79 -15.69
CA SER A 16 9.05 8.50 -15.98
C SER A 16 8.86 9.60 -14.94
N LYS A 17 8.71 10.84 -15.42
CA LYS A 17 8.45 12.01 -14.56
C LYS A 17 6.98 12.13 -14.17
N THR A 18 6.16 11.10 -14.39
CA THR A 18 4.72 11.12 -14.15
C THR A 18 4.40 10.73 -12.71
N ILE A 19 3.16 11.00 -12.29
CA ILE A 19 2.60 10.63 -10.99
C ILE A 19 1.43 9.69 -11.23
N HIS A 20 1.41 8.54 -10.55
CA HIS A 20 0.24 7.66 -10.51
C HIS A 20 -0.67 8.09 -9.37
N LYS A 21 -1.94 8.31 -9.69
CA LYS A 21 -3.00 8.43 -8.71
C LYS A 21 -3.63 7.06 -8.51
N ILE A 22 -3.48 6.51 -7.31
CA ILE A 22 -3.88 5.14 -6.98
C ILE A 22 -4.94 5.18 -5.90
N LYS A 23 -6.06 4.50 -6.12
CA LYS A 23 -7.00 4.16 -5.05
C LYS A 23 -6.68 2.75 -4.56
N ILE A 24 -6.38 2.64 -3.27
CA ILE A 24 -6.07 1.39 -2.58
C ILE A 24 -7.24 1.09 -1.65
N THR A 25 -7.92 -0.04 -1.84
CA THR A 25 -9.10 -0.43 -1.05
C THR A 25 -8.82 -1.77 -0.38
N LEU A 26 -8.98 -1.84 0.94
CA LEU A 26 -8.91 -3.11 1.67
C LEU A 26 -10.14 -3.95 1.31
N ARG A 27 -9.91 -5.15 0.76
CA ARG A 27 -10.97 -6.05 0.32
C ARG A 27 -11.80 -6.51 1.51
N GLU A 28 -13.05 -6.84 1.22
CA GLU A 28 -14.02 -7.39 2.17
C GLU A 28 -14.45 -6.48 3.33
N SER A 29 -13.72 -5.39 3.60
CA SER A 29 -14.08 -4.38 4.59
C SER A 29 -15.46 -3.74 4.34
N ARG A 30 -16.31 -3.78 5.37
CA ARG A 30 -17.65 -3.18 5.34
C ARG A 30 -17.91 -2.44 6.65
N PRO A 31 -18.01 -1.10 6.65
CA PRO A 31 -17.89 -0.19 5.50
C PRO A 31 -16.45 -0.12 4.93
N PRO A 32 -16.27 0.34 3.67
CA PRO A 32 -14.99 0.24 2.98
C PRO A 32 -13.89 1.09 3.63
N ILE A 33 -12.72 0.48 3.84
CA ILE A 33 -11.47 1.12 4.26
C ILE A 33 -10.60 1.34 3.01
N TRP A 34 -10.18 2.58 2.77
CA TRP A 34 -9.40 2.91 1.57
C TRP A 34 -8.55 4.16 1.73
N ARG A 35 -7.54 4.28 0.86
CA ARG A 35 -6.67 5.44 0.69
C ARG A 35 -6.56 5.82 -0.78
N ARG A 36 -6.42 7.11 -1.08
CA ARG A 36 -6.11 7.60 -2.43
C ARG A 36 -4.80 8.35 -2.39
N LEU A 37 -3.80 7.78 -3.03
CA LEU A 37 -2.43 8.25 -3.00
C LEU A 37 -2.00 8.76 -4.37
N GLU A 38 -1.07 9.70 -4.36
CA GLU A 38 -0.27 10.09 -5.51
C GLU A 38 1.18 9.69 -5.25
N VAL A 39 1.74 8.89 -6.16
CA VAL A 39 3.09 8.33 -6.02
C VAL A 39 3.89 8.54 -7.30
N PRO A 40 5.23 8.70 -7.24
CA PRO A 40 6.03 8.79 -8.45
C PRO A 40 5.91 7.50 -9.26
N SER A 41 5.64 7.62 -10.56
CA SER A 41 5.39 6.46 -11.44
C SER A 41 6.59 5.52 -11.52
N GLY A 42 7.79 6.07 -11.32
CA GLY A 42 9.03 5.33 -11.45
C GLY A 42 9.50 4.56 -10.23
N ILE A 43 8.75 4.59 -9.12
CA ILE A 43 9.09 3.82 -7.92
C ILE A 43 9.03 2.31 -8.18
N THR A 44 9.75 1.55 -7.37
CA THR A 44 9.66 0.10 -7.37
C THR A 44 8.41 -0.38 -6.64
N LEU A 45 8.00 -1.63 -6.85
CA LEU A 45 6.91 -2.23 -6.07
C LEU A 45 7.29 -2.37 -4.60
N ARG A 46 8.58 -2.49 -4.26
CA ARG A 46 9.04 -2.40 -2.87
C ARG A 46 8.78 -1.03 -2.25
N ASP A 47 9.11 0.05 -2.97
CA ASP A 47 8.84 1.40 -2.49
C ASP A 47 7.32 1.62 -2.33
N LEU A 48 6.52 1.11 -3.27
CA LEU A 48 5.06 1.17 -3.18
C LEU A 48 4.54 0.41 -1.95
N HIS A 49 5.13 -0.75 -1.62
CA HIS A 49 4.79 -1.47 -0.41
C HIS A 49 5.02 -0.63 0.85
N HIS A 50 6.19 -0.01 1.03
CA HIS A 50 6.43 0.85 2.20
C HIS A 50 5.46 2.05 2.25
N ILE A 51 5.07 2.59 1.09
CA ILE A 51 4.06 3.64 0.99
C ILE A 51 2.69 3.15 1.46
N ILE A 52 2.30 1.92 1.11
CA ILE A 52 1.04 1.31 1.58
C ILE A 52 1.11 1.10 3.09
N GLN A 53 2.20 0.53 3.61
CA GLN A 53 2.41 0.32 5.04
C GLN A 53 2.25 1.64 5.82
N ALA A 54 2.93 2.70 5.41
CA ALA A 54 2.80 4.01 6.03
C ALA A 54 1.39 4.63 5.88
N ALA A 55 0.69 4.38 4.77
CA ALA A 55 -0.65 4.93 4.53
C ALA A 55 -1.77 4.20 5.32
N PHE A 56 -1.53 2.95 5.66
CA PHE A 56 -2.41 2.10 6.43
C PHE A 56 -1.99 2.00 7.91
N GLY A 57 -0.78 2.45 8.29
CA GLY A 57 -0.31 2.43 9.67
C GLY A 57 0.12 1.04 10.14
N TRP A 58 0.66 0.24 9.22
CA TRP A 58 1.24 -1.08 9.50
C TRP A 58 2.76 -1.02 9.59
N GLU A 59 3.34 -2.06 10.17
CA GLU A 59 4.71 -2.08 10.72
C GLU A 59 5.67 -2.99 9.93
N ASP A 60 5.23 -3.56 8.80
CA ASP A 60 6.05 -4.41 7.91
C ASP A 60 6.67 -5.65 8.60
N TYR A 61 5.93 -6.28 9.52
CA TYR A 61 6.35 -7.53 10.18
C TYR A 61 6.17 -8.78 9.32
N HIS A 62 5.22 -8.76 8.39
CA HIS A 62 4.78 -9.96 7.68
C HIS A 62 5.19 -10.01 6.21
N MET A 63 5.07 -11.20 5.63
CA MET A 63 5.26 -11.39 4.20
C MET A 63 4.22 -10.63 3.38
N TRP A 64 4.59 -10.27 2.15
CA TRP A 64 3.70 -9.57 1.24
C TRP A 64 4.04 -9.85 -0.22
N ALA A 65 3.05 -9.66 -1.09
CA ALA A 65 3.24 -9.72 -2.53
C ALA A 65 2.22 -8.85 -3.28
N PHE A 66 2.67 -8.29 -4.39
CA PHE A 66 1.80 -7.77 -5.44
C PHE A 66 1.49 -8.86 -6.44
N GLU A 67 0.23 -8.97 -6.84
CA GLU A 67 -0.20 -9.83 -7.92
C GLU A 67 -0.61 -8.99 -9.13
N THR A 68 0.03 -9.29 -10.24
CA THR A 68 -0.33 -8.79 -11.56
C THR A 68 -1.05 -9.92 -12.31
N GLY A 69 -1.73 -9.63 -13.42
CA GLY A 69 -2.38 -10.68 -14.22
C GLY A 69 -1.46 -11.78 -14.79
N ARG A 70 -0.14 -11.72 -14.55
CA ARG A 70 0.84 -12.72 -15.02
C ARG A 70 1.82 -13.20 -13.94
N ASP A 71 2.21 -12.31 -13.03
CA ASP A 71 3.33 -12.53 -12.12
C ASP A 71 3.04 -12.01 -10.70
N ARG A 72 3.70 -12.61 -9.71
CA ARG A 72 3.73 -12.15 -8.31
C ARG A 72 5.08 -11.51 -7.97
N TYR A 73 5.05 -10.40 -7.24
CA TYR A 73 6.23 -9.62 -6.89
C TYR A 73 6.26 -9.28 -5.40
N GLY A 74 7.32 -9.67 -4.69
CA GLY A 74 7.49 -9.44 -3.25
C GLY A 74 8.96 -9.59 -2.84
N VAL A 75 9.19 -10.08 -1.63
CA VAL A 75 10.50 -10.68 -1.28
C VAL A 75 10.68 -11.95 -2.11
N VAL A 76 11.86 -12.17 -2.68
CA VAL A 76 12.09 -13.29 -3.61
C VAL A 76 11.87 -14.60 -2.87
N ASP A 77 10.97 -15.42 -3.41
CA ASP A 77 10.68 -16.76 -2.95
C ASP A 77 10.44 -17.66 -4.17
N CYS A 78 11.33 -18.61 -4.39
CA CYS A 78 11.27 -19.49 -5.56
C CYS A 78 10.15 -20.52 -5.46
N ASP A 79 9.82 -20.99 -4.26
CA ASP A 79 8.84 -22.05 -4.03
C ASP A 79 7.42 -21.50 -4.20
N LEU A 80 7.21 -20.24 -3.80
CA LEU A 80 5.95 -19.51 -3.97
C LEU A 80 5.84 -18.78 -5.32
N GLY A 81 6.86 -18.87 -6.18
CA GLY A 81 6.91 -18.20 -7.48
C GLY A 81 6.94 -16.67 -7.39
N ILE A 82 7.42 -16.11 -6.28
CA ILE A 82 7.46 -14.67 -6.01
C ILE A 82 8.77 -14.09 -6.54
N ARG A 83 8.63 -13.14 -7.48
CA ARG A 83 9.77 -12.43 -8.07
C ARG A 83 10.11 -11.18 -7.26
N SER A 84 11.29 -10.62 -7.48
CA SER A 84 11.72 -9.42 -6.72
C SER A 84 10.86 -8.19 -7.05
N ALA A 85 10.20 -7.65 -6.02
CA ALA A 85 9.50 -6.36 -6.10
C ALA A 85 10.48 -5.17 -6.19
N ALA A 86 11.71 -5.32 -5.68
CA ALA A 86 12.72 -4.25 -5.68
C ALA A 86 13.27 -3.95 -7.09
N SER A 87 13.12 -4.87 -8.04
CA SER A 87 13.56 -4.69 -9.43
C SER A 87 12.43 -4.36 -10.38
N LYS A 88 11.18 -4.28 -9.90
CA LYS A 88 10.00 -4.06 -10.73
C LYS A 88 9.40 -2.68 -10.45
N ARG A 89 9.28 -1.85 -11.49
CA ARG A 89 8.70 -0.50 -11.41
C ARG A 89 7.19 -0.52 -11.60
N LEU A 90 6.49 0.38 -10.91
CA LEU A 90 5.03 0.55 -11.01
C LEU A 90 4.59 0.84 -12.45
N ASP A 91 5.22 1.82 -13.10
CA ASP A 91 4.94 2.19 -14.50
C ASP A 91 5.27 1.12 -15.54
N HIS A 92 5.88 0.00 -15.15
CA HIS A 92 6.07 -1.15 -16.03
C HIS A 92 4.98 -2.22 -15.84
N VAL A 93 4.28 -2.25 -14.70
CA VAL A 93 3.24 -3.25 -14.41
C VAL A 93 1.83 -2.71 -14.55
N ALA A 94 1.62 -1.43 -14.29
CA ALA A 94 0.32 -0.78 -14.36
C ALA A 94 0.45 0.64 -14.95
N PRO A 95 0.93 0.79 -16.21
CA PRO A 95 1.24 2.09 -16.83
C PRO A 95 0.04 2.99 -17.13
N HIS A 96 -1.20 2.48 -17.08
CA HIS A 96 -2.36 3.16 -17.63
C HIS A 96 -3.49 3.32 -16.62
N THR A 97 -4.26 4.40 -16.78
CA THR A 97 -5.54 4.57 -16.11
C THR A 97 -6.45 3.36 -16.35
N GLY A 98 -7.01 2.83 -15.26
CA GLY A 98 -7.85 1.64 -15.27
C GLY A 98 -7.09 0.34 -14.97
N ASP A 99 -5.76 0.35 -15.00
CA ASP A 99 -4.97 -0.81 -14.60
C ASP A 99 -5.22 -1.17 -13.12
N ARG A 100 -5.10 -2.46 -12.83
CA ARG A 100 -5.34 -3.01 -11.49
C ARG A 100 -4.20 -3.90 -11.04
N LEU A 101 -3.91 -3.82 -9.76
CA LEU A 101 -2.97 -4.70 -9.05
C LEU A 101 -3.67 -5.20 -7.79
N ARG A 102 -3.31 -6.39 -7.34
CA ARG A 102 -3.61 -6.83 -5.97
C ARG A 102 -2.37 -6.71 -5.12
N TYR A 103 -2.54 -6.33 -3.86
CA TYR A 103 -1.47 -6.34 -2.87
C TYR A 103 -1.97 -7.11 -1.65
N THR A 104 -1.28 -8.19 -1.29
CA THR A 104 -1.55 -8.96 -0.08
C THR A 104 -0.45 -8.67 0.92
N TYR A 105 -0.83 -8.28 2.14
CA TYR A 105 0.03 -8.15 3.30
C TYR A 105 -0.40 -9.16 4.35
N ASP A 106 0.59 -9.75 5.02
CA ASP A 106 0.43 -10.88 5.92
C ASP A 106 -0.26 -12.09 5.29
N PHE A 107 0.49 -13.15 5.00
CA PHE A 107 -0.08 -14.37 4.44
C PHE A 107 -0.82 -15.22 5.50
N GLY A 108 -0.73 -14.85 6.78
CA GLY A 108 -1.56 -15.40 7.85
C GLY A 108 -2.96 -14.78 7.84
N ASP A 109 -3.03 -13.46 8.05
CA ASP A 109 -4.29 -12.71 8.12
C ASP A 109 -4.93 -12.38 6.76
N ASP A 110 -4.16 -12.51 5.68
CA ASP A 110 -4.55 -12.29 4.28
C ASP A 110 -5.16 -10.90 4.01
N TRP A 111 -4.45 -9.84 4.42
CA TRP A 111 -4.87 -8.46 4.17
C TRP A 111 -4.73 -8.10 2.68
N GLU A 112 -5.78 -8.41 1.91
CA GLU A 112 -5.82 -8.15 0.49
C GLU A 112 -6.31 -6.72 0.16
N HIS A 113 -5.60 -6.07 -0.76
CA HIS A 113 -5.93 -4.73 -1.25
C HIS A 113 -6.10 -4.75 -2.76
N ASP A 114 -7.18 -4.13 -3.22
CA ASP A 114 -7.37 -3.79 -4.62
C ASP A 114 -6.78 -2.40 -4.89
N LEU A 115 -5.79 -2.35 -5.79
CA LEU A 115 -5.17 -1.13 -6.27
C LEU A 115 -5.74 -0.80 -7.65
N LEU A 116 -6.33 0.37 -7.79
CA LEU A 116 -6.81 0.91 -9.07
C LEU A 116 -6.01 2.15 -9.44
N ILE A 117 -5.39 2.14 -10.62
CA ILE A 117 -4.78 3.34 -11.20
C ILE A 117 -5.91 4.23 -11.73
N GLU A 118 -6.19 5.32 -11.04
CA GLU A 118 -7.26 6.26 -11.41
C GLU A 118 -6.78 7.29 -12.43
N ASP A 119 -5.50 7.65 -12.40
CA ASP A 119 -4.91 8.62 -13.34
C ASP A 119 -3.38 8.51 -13.39
N VAL A 120 -2.79 8.97 -14.50
CA VAL A 120 -1.33 9.10 -14.67
C VAL A 120 -1.02 10.46 -15.28
N THR A 121 -0.49 11.38 -14.47
CA THR A 121 -0.34 12.80 -14.85
C THR A 121 1.10 13.29 -14.75
N ALA A 122 1.38 14.48 -15.27
CA ALA A 122 2.61 15.21 -14.95
C ALA A 122 2.65 15.58 -13.46
N PRO A 123 3.85 15.78 -12.87
CA PRO A 123 3.97 16.18 -11.47
C PRO A 123 3.57 17.64 -11.31
N GLU A 124 2.92 17.95 -10.19
CA GLU A 124 2.52 19.30 -9.84
C GLU A 124 3.73 20.09 -9.31
N ALA A 125 3.94 21.31 -9.82
CA ALA A 125 5.05 22.15 -9.39
C ALA A 125 4.95 22.50 -7.89
N GLY A 126 6.05 22.35 -7.15
CA GLY A 126 6.10 22.62 -5.71
C GLY A 126 5.45 21.55 -4.83
N THR A 127 4.98 20.44 -5.41
CA THR A 127 4.39 19.32 -4.66
C THR A 127 5.43 18.26 -4.33
N ALA A 128 5.41 17.78 -3.08
CA ALA A 128 6.17 16.62 -2.65
C ALA A 128 5.35 15.33 -2.81
N TYR A 129 6.02 14.25 -3.18
CA TYR A 129 5.44 12.92 -3.34
C TYR A 129 6.27 11.89 -2.57
N PRO A 130 5.66 10.80 -2.07
CA PRO A 130 4.23 10.45 -2.17
C PRO A 130 3.33 11.34 -1.29
N ARG A 131 2.05 11.45 -1.64
CA ARG A 131 1.04 12.12 -0.80
C ARG A 131 -0.29 11.36 -0.80
N CYS A 132 -1.00 11.43 0.32
CA CYS A 132 -2.39 11.00 0.45
C CYS A 132 -3.33 12.18 0.20
N LEU A 133 -4.21 12.04 -0.79
CA LEU A 133 -5.21 13.06 -1.10
C LEU A 133 -6.41 12.97 -0.16
N THR A 134 -6.86 11.74 0.10
CA THR A 134 -8.06 11.44 0.90
C THR A 134 -8.15 9.93 1.15
N GLY A 135 -9.09 9.51 1.97
CA GLY A 135 -9.29 8.14 2.41
C GLY A 135 -10.51 8.05 3.31
N ARG A 136 -10.72 6.86 3.87
CA ARG A 136 -11.81 6.62 4.82
C ARG A 136 -11.43 5.51 5.78
N ARG A 137 -11.88 5.67 7.03
CA ARG A 137 -11.78 4.71 8.15
C ARG A 137 -10.36 4.40 8.60
N ALA A 138 -10.27 3.98 9.86
CA ALA A 138 -9.03 3.51 10.44
C ALA A 138 -8.66 2.18 9.78
N CYS A 139 -7.38 1.87 9.78
CA CYS A 139 -6.92 0.56 9.33
C CYS A 139 -7.09 -0.46 10.47
N PRO A 140 -7.32 -1.75 10.17
CA PRO A 140 -7.23 -2.79 11.19
C PRO A 140 -5.86 -2.81 11.87
N PRO A 141 -5.80 -3.03 13.19
CA PRO A 141 -4.54 -3.31 13.89
C PRO A 141 -3.82 -4.53 13.29
N GLU A 142 -2.50 -4.57 13.45
CA GLU A 142 -1.70 -5.77 13.17
C GLU A 142 -2.22 -6.97 13.98
N ASP A 143 -2.05 -8.17 13.42
CA ASP A 143 -2.33 -9.45 14.09
C ASP A 143 -3.75 -9.59 14.67
N CYS A 144 -4.74 -8.85 14.14
CA CYS A 144 -6.12 -8.94 14.62
C CYS A 144 -6.91 -10.11 14.02
N GLY A 145 -6.32 -10.93 13.15
CA GLY A 145 -6.95 -12.14 12.59
C GLY A 145 -7.70 -11.89 11.29
N GLY A 146 -7.16 -11.03 10.42
CA GLY A 146 -7.76 -10.69 9.13
C GLY A 146 -9.09 -9.95 9.27
N ILE A 147 -9.84 -9.84 8.17
CA ILE A 147 -11.05 -9.01 8.15
C ILE A 147 -12.11 -9.46 9.15
N TRP A 148 -12.24 -10.77 9.36
CA TRP A 148 -13.20 -11.35 10.30
C TRP A 148 -12.80 -11.08 11.75
N GLY A 149 -11.51 -11.18 12.06
CA GLY A 149 -10.99 -10.86 13.38
C GLY A 149 -11.12 -9.37 13.69
N TYR A 150 -10.95 -8.49 12.69
CA TYR A 150 -11.20 -7.06 12.84
C TYR A 150 -12.68 -6.72 13.09
N ASP A 151 -13.59 -7.34 12.33
CA ASP A 151 -15.04 -7.14 12.53
C ASP A 151 -15.44 -7.63 13.93
N TYR A 152 -14.95 -8.80 14.36
CA TYR A 152 -15.14 -9.31 15.71
C TYR A 152 -14.57 -8.36 16.77
N LEU A 153 -13.37 -7.82 16.57
CA LEU A 153 -12.76 -6.84 17.48
C LEU A 153 -13.66 -5.61 17.67
N ILE A 154 -14.23 -5.08 16.59
CA ILE A 154 -15.17 -3.95 16.68
C ILE A 154 -16.40 -4.33 17.51
N GLU A 155 -16.97 -5.53 17.29
CA GLU A 155 -18.12 -6.02 18.04
C GLU A 155 -17.80 -6.16 19.54
N VAL A 156 -16.65 -6.75 19.87
CA VAL A 156 -16.19 -6.91 21.25
C VAL A 156 -16.01 -5.56 21.94
N LEU A 157 -15.34 -4.60 21.30
CA LEU A 157 -15.11 -3.26 21.88
C LEU A 157 -16.39 -2.43 22.01
N ALA A 158 -17.42 -2.73 21.21
CA ALA A 158 -18.70 -2.03 21.28
C ALA A 158 -19.60 -2.53 22.44
N ASP A 159 -19.31 -3.70 23.01
CA ASP A 159 -20.06 -4.28 24.13
C ASP A 159 -19.20 -4.37 25.41
N PRO A 160 -19.35 -3.41 26.35
CA PRO A 160 -18.64 -3.44 27.64
C PRO A 160 -18.95 -4.65 28.53
N HIS A 161 -19.96 -5.45 28.17
CA HIS A 161 -20.30 -6.68 28.88
C HIS A 161 -19.78 -7.95 28.19
N HIS A 162 -19.13 -7.82 27.03
CA HIS A 162 -18.51 -8.94 26.34
C HIS A 162 -17.37 -9.52 27.18
N GLU A 163 -17.25 -10.85 27.22
CA GLU A 163 -16.27 -11.53 28.08
C GLU A 163 -14.82 -11.17 27.71
N GLU A 164 -14.55 -10.92 26.44
CA GLU A 164 -13.24 -10.49 25.91
C GLU A 164 -13.02 -8.96 25.90
N HIS A 165 -13.96 -8.14 26.38
CA HIS A 165 -13.88 -6.66 26.25
C HIS A 165 -12.60 -6.08 26.87
N GLU A 166 -12.35 -6.39 28.14
CA GLU A 166 -11.18 -5.88 28.86
C GLU A 166 -9.87 -6.43 28.29
N ASP A 167 -9.85 -7.71 27.92
CA ASP A 167 -8.67 -8.36 27.32
C ASP A 167 -8.29 -7.71 25.97
N ARG A 168 -9.29 -7.31 25.16
CA ARG A 168 -9.05 -6.62 23.89
C ARG A 168 -8.60 -5.17 24.07
N LEU A 169 -9.08 -4.47 25.10
CA LEU A 169 -8.56 -3.14 25.45
C LEU A 169 -7.11 -3.22 25.90
N GLU A 170 -6.77 -4.19 26.76
CA GLU A 170 -5.39 -4.42 27.20
C GLU A 170 -4.47 -4.77 26.01
N TRP A 171 -4.92 -5.66 25.12
CA TRP A 171 -4.17 -6.03 23.91
C TRP A 171 -3.88 -4.83 23.00
N LEU A 172 -4.83 -3.92 22.84
CA LEU A 172 -4.65 -2.67 22.08
C LEU A 172 -3.87 -1.59 22.84
N GLY A 173 -3.57 -1.79 24.13
CA GLY A 173 -2.97 -0.78 24.98
C GLY A 173 -3.88 0.42 25.25
N LEU A 174 -5.19 0.23 25.21
CA LEU A 174 -6.20 1.26 25.42
C LEU A 174 -6.75 1.22 26.85
N GLY A 175 -7.03 2.38 27.42
CA GLY A 175 -7.73 2.51 28.70
C GLY A 175 -9.25 2.46 28.55
N SER A 176 -9.79 2.70 27.36
CA SER A 176 -11.22 2.68 27.09
C SER A 176 -11.52 2.57 25.59
N ALA A 177 -12.68 2.00 25.26
CA ALA A 177 -13.09 1.73 23.87
C ALA A 177 -13.31 3.00 23.03
N ASP A 178 -13.61 4.16 23.64
CA ASP A 178 -13.76 5.44 22.94
C ASP A 178 -12.46 5.97 22.34
N GLN A 179 -11.31 5.42 22.74
CA GLN A 179 -10.02 5.70 22.13
C GLN A 179 -9.83 4.97 20.78
N PHE A 180 -10.69 4.00 20.48
CA PHE A 180 -10.71 3.27 19.22
C PHE A 180 -11.88 3.73 18.34
N ASP A 181 -11.60 4.60 17.37
CA ASP A 181 -12.60 5.00 16.38
C ASP A 181 -12.33 4.31 15.02
N PRO A 182 -13.06 3.24 14.68
CA PRO A 182 -12.89 2.55 13.40
C PRO A 182 -13.34 3.41 12.20
N ALA A 183 -14.06 4.52 12.42
CA ALA A 183 -14.46 5.45 11.37
C ALA A 183 -13.43 6.57 11.13
N ALA A 184 -12.46 6.76 12.03
CA ALA A 184 -11.48 7.84 11.97
C ALA A 184 -10.65 7.81 10.69
N PHE A 185 -10.35 8.97 10.12
CA PHE A 185 -9.35 9.10 9.06
C PHE A 185 -8.83 10.54 9.03
N ASP A 186 -7.50 10.68 9.07
CA ASP A 186 -6.81 11.97 8.95
C ASP A 186 -5.75 11.92 7.85
N ALA A 187 -6.00 12.63 6.75
CA ALA A 187 -5.05 12.73 5.65
C ALA A 187 -3.75 13.44 6.05
N ALA A 188 -3.78 14.37 7.01
CA ALA A 188 -2.58 15.07 7.48
C ALA A 188 -1.67 14.13 8.27
N GLN A 189 -2.24 13.28 9.14
CA GLN A 189 -1.49 12.24 9.84
C GLN A 189 -0.84 11.26 8.86
N VAL A 190 -1.59 10.78 7.87
CA VAL A 190 -1.07 9.90 6.82
C VAL A 190 0.06 10.58 6.04
N ASN A 191 -0.11 11.84 5.64
CA ASN A 191 0.94 12.59 4.94
C ASN A 191 2.18 12.83 5.80
N SER A 192 2.02 12.98 7.12
CA SER A 192 3.14 13.06 8.05
C SER A 192 3.95 11.76 8.04
N ALA A 193 3.29 10.60 8.10
CA ALA A 193 3.95 9.29 8.00
C ALA A 193 4.66 9.11 6.64
N LEU A 194 4.00 9.51 5.54
CA LEU A 194 4.57 9.44 4.19
C LEU A 194 5.78 10.35 3.99
N SER A 195 5.93 11.42 4.77
CA SER A 195 7.02 12.39 4.59
C SER A 195 8.42 11.76 4.75
N ALA A 196 8.55 10.72 5.57
CA ALA A 196 9.79 9.96 5.75
C ALA A 196 10.23 9.18 4.50
N LEU A 197 9.29 8.93 3.57
CA LEU A 197 9.50 8.20 2.31
C LEU A 197 9.68 9.14 1.11
N THR A 198 9.70 10.46 1.33
CA THR A 198 9.86 11.44 0.25
C THR A 198 11.30 11.47 -0.25
N ASN A 199 11.49 11.18 -1.53
CA ASN A 199 12.74 11.47 -2.23
C ASN A 199 12.70 12.93 -2.71
N VAL A 200 13.70 13.72 -2.28
CA VAL A 200 13.96 15.16 -2.52
C VAL A 200 13.74 15.58 -4.01
N PRO A 201 13.24 16.80 -4.31
CA PRO A 201 12.19 17.05 -5.30
C PRO A 201 12.60 17.04 -6.78
N VAL A 202 11.60 16.82 -7.64
CA VAL A 202 11.65 17.08 -9.09
C VAL A 202 11.86 18.58 -9.28
N LYS A 203 13.12 19.01 -9.50
CA LYS A 203 13.40 20.36 -9.96
C LYS A 203 12.81 20.55 -11.37
N SER A 204 12.05 21.64 -11.50
CA SER A 204 11.55 22.20 -12.77
C SER A 204 12.65 22.36 -13.80
#